data_AF-A0A7X8V763-F1
#
_entry.id   AF-A0A7X8V763-F1
#
_cell.length_a   1.000
_cell.length_b   1.000
_cell.length_c   1.000
_cell.angle_alpha   90.00
_cell.angle_beta   90.00
_cell.angle_gamma   90.00
#
_symmetry.space_group_name_H-M   'P 1'
#
loop_
_entity.id
_entity.type
_entity.pdbx_description
1 polymer ?
#
loop_
_entity_poly.entity_id
_entity_poly.type
_entity_poly.pdbx_seq_one_letter_code
_entity_poly.pdbx_strand_id
1 'polypeptide(L)'
;YSDIYLELIAKYKAGDKTAFKEASGYLLGIIDDLEKLVGSVRYFRLGRWIEEARYWGDTPELKDYYEWDAKDLVSCWGFKGGKLTDYSNRGWAGLYSTFYKPRWEEYFNRLNNEENFDYEAFKSWCEDFEWNWIGEDTKYSAKPKGNPRALSAAIYKKYKDGIIARNE
;
A
#
# COMPACT_ATOMS: atom_id res chain seq x y z
N TYR A 1 -12.69 -6.16 -1.13
CA TYR A 1 -11.35 -6.40 -0.55
C TYR A 1 -11.36 -7.61 0.39
N SER A 2 -12.35 -7.73 1.29
CA SER A 2 -12.52 -8.92 2.15
C SER A 2 -12.58 -10.22 1.38
N ASP A 3 -13.41 -10.31 0.34
CA ASP A 3 -13.76 -11.61 -0.26
C ASP A 3 -12.59 -12.20 -1.06
N ILE A 4 -11.86 -11.33 -1.78
CA ILE A 4 -10.63 -11.70 -2.51
C ILE A 4 -9.55 -12.17 -1.53
N TYR A 5 -9.41 -11.52 -0.38
CA TYR A 5 -8.47 -11.96 0.66
C TYR A 5 -8.88 -13.30 1.26
N LEU A 6 -10.17 -13.49 1.57
CA LEU A 6 -10.69 -14.73 2.13
C LEU A 6 -10.51 -15.91 1.16
N GLU A 7 -10.78 -15.70 -0.14
CA GLU A 7 -10.51 -16.68 -1.20
C GLU A 7 -9.02 -17.05 -1.29
N LEU A 8 -8.16 -16.04 -1.27
CA LEU A 8 -6.70 -16.22 -1.27
C LEU A 8 -6.25 -17.07 -0.09
N ILE A 9 -6.74 -16.78 1.13
CA ILE A 9 -6.39 -17.54 2.33
C ILE A 9 -6.98 -18.95 2.29
N ALA A 10 -8.17 -19.15 1.72
CA ALA A 10 -8.73 -20.48 1.53
C ALA A 10 -7.86 -21.33 0.61
N LYS A 11 -7.37 -20.77 -0.51
CA LYS A 11 -6.44 -21.44 -1.43
C LYS A 11 -5.10 -21.77 -0.77
N TYR A 12 -4.55 -20.85 0.03
CA TYR A 12 -3.36 -21.11 0.83
C TYR A 12 -3.56 -22.29 1.79
N LYS A 13 -4.65 -22.29 2.56
CA LYS A 13 -4.98 -23.36 3.52
C LYS A 13 -5.23 -24.71 2.86
N ALA A 14 -5.69 -24.72 1.60
CA ALA A 14 -5.84 -25.93 0.81
C ALA A 14 -4.50 -26.48 0.27
N GLY A 15 -3.39 -25.76 0.43
CA GLY A 15 -2.08 -26.14 -0.10
C GLY A 15 -1.94 -25.93 -1.61
N ASP A 16 -2.91 -25.28 -2.27
CA ASP A 16 -2.87 -25.01 -3.70
C ASP A 16 -1.99 -23.79 -4.00
N LYS A 17 -0.67 -24.04 -4.11
CA LYS A 17 0.34 -23.01 -4.35
C LYS A 17 0.11 -22.26 -5.66
N THR A 18 -0.37 -22.93 -6.71
CA THR A 18 -0.63 -22.29 -8.00
C THR A 18 -1.80 -21.33 -7.89
N ALA A 19 -2.94 -21.79 -7.35
CA ALA A 19 -4.12 -20.95 -7.19
C ALA A 19 -3.87 -19.80 -6.20
N PHE A 20 -3.09 -20.02 -5.14
CA PHE A 20 -2.67 -18.98 -4.21
C PHE A 20 -1.80 -17.91 -4.91
N LYS A 21 -0.83 -18.32 -5.73
CA LYS A 21 0.03 -17.40 -6.49
C LYS A 21 -0.77 -16.55 -7.47
N GLU A 22 -1.75 -17.14 -8.14
CA GLU A 22 -2.67 -16.40 -9.03
C GLU A 22 -3.53 -15.40 -8.24
N ALA A 23 -4.09 -15.81 -7.10
CA ALA A 23 -4.94 -14.96 -6.28
C ALA A 23 -4.15 -13.79 -5.65
N SER A 24 -2.95 -14.05 -5.16
CA SER A 24 -2.05 -13.01 -4.62
C SER A 24 -1.61 -12.04 -5.71
N GLY A 25 -1.22 -12.53 -6.89
CA GLY A 25 -0.94 -11.67 -8.04
C GLY A 25 -2.13 -10.80 -8.45
N TYR A 26 -3.35 -11.35 -8.40
CA TYR A 26 -4.58 -10.58 -8.66
C TYR A 26 -4.79 -9.46 -7.63
N LEU A 27 -4.59 -9.75 -6.33
CA LEU A 27 -4.69 -8.74 -5.27
C LEU A 27 -3.64 -7.63 -5.43
N LEU A 28 -2.38 -7.98 -5.71
CA LEU A 28 -1.32 -7.02 -5.98
C LEU A 28 -1.63 -6.16 -7.22
N GLY A 29 -2.22 -6.76 -8.25
CA GLY A 29 -2.68 -6.03 -9.44
C GLY A 29 -3.80 -5.04 -9.14
N ILE A 30 -4.67 -5.29 -8.15
CA ILE A 30 -5.66 -4.31 -7.69
C ILE A 30 -4.96 -3.12 -7.02
N ILE A 31 -3.94 -3.39 -6.19
CA ILE A 31 -3.16 -2.32 -5.55
C ILE A 31 -2.49 -1.43 -6.61
N ASP A 32 -1.94 -2.01 -7.67
CA ASP A 32 -1.36 -1.27 -8.80
C ASP A 32 -2.38 -0.40 -9.54
N ASP A 33 -3.60 -0.89 -9.71
CA ASP A 33 -4.66 -0.15 -10.38
C ASP A 33 -5.23 0.96 -9.48
N LEU A 34 -5.29 0.75 -8.15
CA LEU A 34 -5.61 1.81 -7.20
C LEU A 34 -4.57 2.92 -7.25
N GLU A 35 -3.27 2.60 -7.16
CA GLU A 35 -2.16 3.57 -7.29
C GLU A 35 -2.34 4.46 -8.53
N LYS A 36 -2.62 3.87 -9.70
CA LYS A 36 -2.87 4.62 -10.94
C LYS A 36 -4.11 5.51 -10.84
N LEU A 37 -5.22 4.99 -10.31
CA LEU A 37 -6.48 5.73 -10.21
C LEU A 37 -6.32 6.95 -9.29
N VAL A 38 -5.86 6.74 -8.07
CA VAL A 38 -5.70 7.83 -7.10
C VAL A 38 -4.60 8.79 -7.53
N GLY A 39 -3.59 8.29 -8.25
CA GLY A 39 -2.56 9.11 -8.89
C GLY A 39 -3.09 10.09 -9.95
N SER A 40 -4.26 9.84 -10.54
CA SER A 40 -4.87 10.79 -11.48
C SER A 40 -5.61 11.94 -10.79
N VAL A 41 -5.72 11.92 -9.45
CA VAL A 41 -6.46 12.92 -8.67
C VAL A 41 -5.50 13.73 -7.79
N ARG A 42 -5.52 15.06 -7.93
CA ARG A 42 -4.59 15.97 -7.23
C ARG A 42 -4.57 15.79 -5.70
N TYR A 43 -5.69 15.46 -5.09
CA TYR A 43 -5.85 15.39 -3.62
C TYR A 43 -5.51 14.03 -3.00
N PHE A 44 -5.26 13.00 -3.82
CA PHE A 44 -4.97 11.65 -3.34
C PHE A 44 -3.53 11.24 -3.62
N ARG A 45 -2.57 12.14 -3.33
CA ARG A 45 -1.16 11.93 -3.64
C ARG A 45 -0.28 12.26 -2.44
N LEU A 46 0.56 11.31 -2.05
CA LEU A 46 1.55 11.48 -0.99
C LEU A 46 2.54 12.61 -1.32
N GLY A 47 2.96 12.72 -2.58
CA GLY A 47 3.89 13.79 -2.99
C GLY A 47 3.37 15.19 -2.73
N ARG A 48 2.04 15.41 -2.84
CA ARG A 48 1.46 16.70 -2.50
C ARG A 48 1.51 16.98 -0.99
N TRP A 49 1.16 15.97 -0.18
CA TRP A 49 1.24 16.07 1.28
C TRP A 49 2.66 16.38 1.76
N ILE A 50 3.66 15.69 1.18
CA ILE A 50 5.07 15.93 1.46
C ILE A 50 5.51 17.33 0.99
N GLU A 51 5.17 17.74 -0.22
CA GLU A 51 5.51 19.08 -0.72
C GLU A 51 4.92 20.19 0.17
N GLU A 52 3.67 20.03 0.62
CA GLU A 52 3.01 20.96 1.54
C GLU A 52 3.69 20.96 2.93
N ALA A 53 4.14 19.82 3.45
CA ALA A 53 4.89 19.74 4.70
C ALA A 53 6.26 20.42 4.58
N ARG A 54 7.03 20.11 3.53
CA ARG A 54 8.34 20.74 3.25
C ARG A 54 8.23 22.24 2.99
N TYR A 55 7.08 22.75 2.55
CA TYR A 55 6.88 24.18 2.35
C TYR A 55 7.04 24.96 3.67
N TRP A 56 6.67 24.37 4.81
CA TRP A 56 6.76 25.01 6.13
C TRP A 56 8.18 25.06 6.72
N GLY A 57 9.15 24.36 6.14
CA GLY A 57 10.54 24.38 6.59
C GLY A 57 11.37 25.45 5.87
N ASP A 58 12.04 26.32 6.63
CA ASP A 58 12.88 27.40 6.07
C ASP A 58 14.29 26.94 5.69
N THR A 59 14.79 25.87 6.31
CA THR A 59 16.11 25.27 6.00
C THR A 59 15.95 23.84 5.47
N PRO A 60 16.93 23.28 4.74
CA PRO A 60 16.90 21.89 4.30
C PRO A 60 16.59 20.91 5.44
N GLU A 61 17.21 21.11 6.61
CA GLU A 61 17.02 20.27 7.79
C GLU A 61 15.58 20.32 8.32
N LEU A 62 14.98 21.52 8.36
CA LEU A 62 13.57 21.66 8.76
C LEU A 62 12.61 21.07 7.72
N LYS A 63 12.94 21.14 6.43
CA LYS A 63 12.13 20.51 5.37
C LYS A 63 12.16 18.99 5.51
N ASP A 64 13.33 18.42 5.76
CA ASP A 64 13.49 16.97 5.93
C ASP A 64 12.81 16.50 7.22
N TYR A 65 12.90 17.28 8.31
CA TYR A 65 12.14 17.06 9.54
C TYR A 65 10.62 17.04 9.30
N TYR A 66 10.06 18.03 8.60
CA TYR A 66 8.62 18.05 8.32
C TYR A 66 8.18 16.98 7.34
N GLU A 67 9.02 16.57 6.38
CA GLU A 67 8.73 15.40 5.55
C GLU A 67 8.69 14.12 6.39
N TRP A 68 9.64 13.94 7.31
CA TRP A 68 9.66 12.81 8.23
C TRP A 68 8.37 12.77 9.08
N ASP A 69 8.01 13.88 9.74
CA ASP A 69 6.79 13.98 10.55
C ASP A 69 5.53 13.72 9.70
N ALA A 70 5.50 14.24 8.47
CA ALA A 70 4.37 14.06 7.56
C ALA A 70 4.19 12.59 7.13
N LYS A 71 5.30 11.87 6.91
CA LYS A 71 5.27 10.43 6.60
C LYS A 71 4.84 9.62 7.83
N ASP A 72 5.44 9.87 9.00
CA ASP A 72 5.12 9.18 10.25
C ASP A 72 3.63 9.32 10.61
N LEU A 73 3.07 10.53 10.50
CA LEU A 73 1.66 10.79 10.83
C LEU A 73 0.67 9.94 10.03
N VAL A 74 1.01 9.55 8.79
CA VAL A 74 0.14 8.72 7.93
C VAL A 74 0.53 7.24 7.92
N SER A 75 1.56 6.85 8.68
CA SER A 75 2.05 5.48 8.82
C SER A 75 2.12 5.03 10.30
N CYS A 76 3.26 5.18 10.97
CA CYS A 76 3.54 4.64 12.31
C CYS A 76 2.94 5.46 13.46
N TRP A 77 2.56 6.72 13.20
CA TRP A 77 1.87 7.60 14.16
C TRP A 77 2.68 7.89 15.44
N GLY A 78 4.02 7.90 15.36
CA GLY A 78 4.87 8.45 16.42
C GLY A 78 6.00 7.55 16.91
N PHE A 79 5.89 6.23 16.76
CA PHE A 79 6.98 5.31 17.11
C PHE A 79 6.86 3.96 16.41
N LYS A 80 8.01 3.35 16.15
CA LYS A 80 8.14 2.02 15.58
C LYS A 80 7.35 0.97 16.36
N GLY A 81 6.55 0.16 15.66
CA GLY A 81 5.74 -0.91 16.26
C GLY A 81 4.67 -0.43 17.23
N GLY A 82 4.24 0.83 17.13
CA GLY A 82 3.23 1.41 17.99
C GLY A 82 1.83 0.84 17.76
N LYS A 83 0.97 0.95 18.77
CA LYS A 83 -0.44 0.51 18.68
C LYS A 83 -1.28 1.32 17.69
N LEU A 84 -0.72 2.43 17.19
CA LEU A 84 -1.39 3.37 16.31
C LEU A 84 -0.84 3.33 14.88
N THR A 85 -0.01 2.33 14.55
CA THR A 85 0.35 2.01 13.17
C THR A 85 -0.91 1.93 12.29
N ASP A 86 -0.84 2.55 11.12
CA ASP A 86 -1.91 2.68 10.13
C ASP A 86 -3.18 3.43 10.63
N TYR A 87 -3.17 4.07 11.80
CA TYR A 87 -4.36 4.77 12.33
C TYR A 87 -4.87 5.86 11.38
N SER A 88 -3.95 6.63 10.78
CA SER A 88 -4.26 7.70 9.81
C SER A 88 -3.97 7.28 8.36
N ASN A 89 -4.10 5.98 8.05
CA ASN A 89 -3.87 5.45 6.70
C ASN A 89 -4.67 6.23 5.63
N ARG A 90 -4.13 6.30 4.41
CA ARG A 90 -4.72 7.05 3.29
C ARG A 90 -4.68 6.25 2.00
N GLY A 91 -5.75 6.31 1.22
CA GLY A 91 -5.77 5.82 -0.17
C GLY A 91 -5.05 6.77 -1.12
N TRP A 92 -3.76 7.01 -0.92
CA TRP A 92 -2.96 7.95 -1.72
C TRP A 92 -1.96 7.24 -2.63
N ALA A 93 -1.78 7.80 -3.82
CA ALA A 93 -0.70 7.43 -4.72
C ALA A 93 0.65 7.74 -4.06
N GLY A 94 1.60 6.83 -4.21
CA GLY A 94 2.83 6.76 -3.44
C GLY A 94 2.72 5.75 -2.31
N LEU A 95 1.72 5.89 -1.42
CA LEU A 95 1.55 4.95 -0.30
C LEU A 95 1.22 3.54 -0.77
N TYR A 96 0.37 3.38 -1.79
CA TYR A 96 0.09 2.05 -2.35
C TYR A 96 1.37 1.38 -2.85
N SER A 97 2.11 2.02 -3.75
CA SER A 97 3.29 1.40 -4.35
C SER A 97 4.48 1.25 -3.39
N THR A 98 4.67 2.15 -2.42
CA THR A 98 5.90 2.17 -1.60
C THR A 98 5.71 1.74 -0.16
N PHE A 99 4.48 1.65 0.35
CA PHE A 99 4.22 1.35 1.77
C PHE A 99 3.25 0.19 1.96
N TYR A 100 2.13 0.15 1.25
CA TYR A 100 1.15 -0.94 1.37
C TYR A 100 1.54 -2.18 0.56
N LYS A 101 1.87 -2.00 -0.72
CA LYS A 101 2.18 -3.13 -1.62
C LYS A 101 3.39 -3.94 -1.16
N PRO A 102 4.52 -3.35 -0.74
CA PRO A 102 5.66 -4.14 -0.28
C PRO A 102 5.35 -5.04 0.91
N ARG A 103 4.50 -4.59 1.85
CA ARG A 103 4.04 -5.41 2.98
C ARG A 103 3.20 -6.61 2.52
N TRP A 104 2.33 -6.41 1.53
CA TRP A 104 1.57 -7.51 0.92
C TRP A 104 2.47 -8.47 0.13
N GLU A 105 3.43 -7.96 -0.62
CA GLU A 105 4.39 -8.77 -1.37
C GLU A 105 5.21 -9.65 -0.44
N GLU A 106 5.73 -9.09 0.66
CA GLU A 106 6.47 -9.86 1.66
C GLU A 106 5.59 -10.89 2.35
N TYR A 107 4.36 -10.53 2.73
CA TYR A 107 3.41 -11.47 3.33
C TYR A 107 3.16 -12.67 2.41
N PHE A 108 2.89 -12.43 1.13
CA PHE A 108 2.65 -13.50 0.14
C PHE A 108 3.93 -14.28 -0.18
N ASN A 109 5.09 -13.64 -0.16
CA ASN A 109 6.38 -14.30 -0.33
C ASN A 109 6.62 -15.30 0.80
N ARG A 110 6.39 -14.91 2.05
CA ARG A 110 6.52 -15.80 3.22
C ARG A 110 5.54 -16.95 3.18
N LEU A 111 4.26 -16.69 2.92
CA LEU A 111 3.25 -17.76 2.79
C LEU A 111 3.60 -18.77 1.69
N ASN A 112 4.27 -18.38 0.61
CA ASN A 112 4.66 -19.30 -0.46
C ASN A 112 5.86 -20.19 -0.10
N ASN A 113 6.78 -19.67 0.70
CA ASN A 113 8.13 -20.23 0.87
C ASN A 113 8.37 -20.83 2.27
N GLU A 114 7.66 -20.35 3.29
CA GLU A 114 7.74 -20.89 4.64
C GLU A 114 6.84 -22.11 4.79
N GLU A 115 7.37 -23.18 5.39
CA GLU A 115 6.58 -24.38 5.72
C GLU A 115 5.55 -24.07 6.82
N ASN A 116 5.97 -23.28 7.82
CA ASN A 116 5.12 -22.73 8.86
C ASN A 116 5.31 -21.22 8.87
N PHE A 117 4.23 -20.47 8.64
CA PHE A 117 4.29 -19.01 8.61
C PHE A 117 4.68 -18.44 9.99
N ASP A 118 5.84 -17.79 10.07
CA ASP A 118 6.30 -17.14 11.30
C ASP A 118 5.75 -15.71 11.38
N TYR A 119 4.62 -15.59 12.08
CA TYR A 119 3.94 -14.31 12.25
C TYR A 119 4.78 -13.29 13.01
N GLU A 120 5.55 -13.69 14.03
CA GLU A 120 6.33 -12.74 14.83
C GLU A 120 7.53 -12.21 14.03
N ALA A 121 8.16 -13.07 13.22
CA ALA A 121 9.20 -12.63 12.28
C ALA A 121 8.65 -11.69 11.21
N PHE A 122 7.47 -11.98 10.64
CA PHE A 122 6.81 -11.09 9.69
C PHE A 122 6.43 -9.75 10.33
N LYS A 123 5.86 -9.78 11.54
CA LYS A 123 5.51 -8.57 12.29
C LYS A 123 6.74 -7.71 12.57
N SER A 124 7.82 -8.31 13.07
CA SER A 124 9.09 -7.59 13.29
C SER A 124 9.61 -6.95 12.00
N TRP A 125 9.56 -7.69 10.87
CA TRP A 125 9.95 -7.16 9.58
C TRP A 125 9.08 -5.97 9.15
N CYS A 126 7.76 -6.04 9.36
CA CYS A 126 6.85 -4.91 9.05
C CYS A 126 7.22 -3.68 9.89
N GLU A 127 7.45 -3.83 11.19
CA GLU A 127 7.82 -2.72 12.06
C GLU A 127 9.14 -2.05 11.64
N ASP A 128 10.14 -2.85 11.23
CA ASP A 128 11.39 -2.35 10.66
C ASP A 128 11.17 -1.62 9.33
N PHE A 129 10.46 -2.27 8.40
CA PHE A 129 10.17 -1.73 7.07
C PHE A 129 9.41 -0.40 7.17
N GLU A 130 8.34 -0.36 7.95
CA GLU A 130 7.48 0.81 8.09
C GLU A 130 8.23 2.00 8.68
N TRP A 131 9.07 1.76 9.68
CA TRP A 131 9.87 2.82 10.31
C TRP A 131 10.98 3.34 9.38
N ASN A 132 11.67 2.44 8.68
CA ASN A 132 12.71 2.82 7.74
C ASN A 132 12.14 3.60 6.55
N TRP A 133 10.95 3.22 6.08
CA TRP A 133 10.25 3.88 4.98
C TRP A 133 10.04 5.39 5.22
N ILE A 134 9.80 5.79 6.48
CA ILE A 134 9.64 7.21 6.85
C ILE A 134 10.91 8.02 6.51
N GLY A 135 12.08 7.42 6.77
CA GLY A 135 13.39 8.03 6.55
C GLY A 135 13.93 7.92 5.13
N GLU A 136 13.24 7.26 4.20
CA GLU A 136 13.70 7.13 2.81
C GLU A 136 13.65 8.46 2.06
N ASP A 137 14.70 8.78 1.31
CA ASP A 137 14.74 9.93 0.38
C ASP A 137 14.09 9.60 -0.98
N THR A 138 12.91 8.98 -0.94
CA THR A 138 12.11 8.68 -2.14
C THR A 138 11.36 9.95 -2.59
N LYS A 139 11.51 10.34 -3.85
CA LYS A 139 10.77 11.48 -4.41
C LYS A 139 9.39 11.07 -4.93
N TYR A 140 8.35 11.75 -4.45
CA TYR A 140 6.96 11.52 -4.83
C TYR A 140 6.42 12.69 -5.66
N SER A 141 5.87 12.42 -6.85
CA SER A 141 5.25 13.49 -7.66
C SER A 141 3.97 14.02 -7.01
N ALA A 142 3.83 15.34 -6.84
CA ALA A 142 2.55 15.96 -6.51
C ALA A 142 1.62 16.18 -7.73
N LYS A 143 2.15 16.05 -8.95
CA LYS A 143 1.36 16.31 -10.17
C LYS A 143 0.50 15.09 -10.53
N PRO A 144 -0.81 15.28 -10.77
CA PRO A 144 -1.67 14.18 -11.22
C PRO A 144 -1.29 13.71 -12.62
N LYS A 145 -1.48 12.42 -12.89
CA LYS A 145 -1.22 11.81 -14.20
C LYS A 145 -2.38 10.91 -14.61
N GLY A 146 -2.88 11.10 -15.83
CA GLY A 146 -3.99 10.33 -16.39
C GLY A 146 -5.36 11.00 -16.19
N ASN A 147 -6.39 10.38 -16.75
CA ASN A 147 -7.78 10.85 -16.65
C ASN A 147 -8.55 9.97 -15.64
N PRO A 148 -9.03 10.52 -14.52
CA PRO A 148 -9.68 9.73 -13.47
C PRO A 148 -10.95 9.02 -13.94
N ARG A 149 -11.73 9.63 -14.83
CA ARG A 149 -12.94 9.03 -15.39
C ARG A 149 -12.61 7.84 -16.28
N ALA A 150 -11.61 7.98 -17.15
CA ALA A 150 -11.18 6.90 -18.04
C ALA A 150 -10.58 5.72 -17.25
N LEU A 151 -9.73 6.01 -16.25
CA LEU A 151 -9.14 4.99 -15.38
C LEU A 151 -10.20 4.27 -14.54
N SER A 152 -11.14 5.01 -13.95
CA SER A 152 -12.25 4.41 -13.20
C SER A 152 -13.09 3.48 -14.09
N ALA A 153 -13.43 3.91 -15.31
CA ALA A 153 -14.17 3.07 -16.25
C ALA A 153 -13.39 1.81 -16.66
N ALA A 154 -12.08 1.92 -16.87
CA ALA A 154 -11.22 0.78 -17.19
C ALA A 154 -11.13 -0.23 -16.04
N ILE A 155 -10.96 0.24 -14.80
CA ILE A 155 -10.95 -0.59 -13.59
C ILE A 155 -12.31 -1.27 -13.42
N TYR A 156 -13.41 -0.53 -13.53
CA TYR A 156 -14.75 -1.11 -13.47
C TYR A 156 -14.91 -2.23 -14.50
N LYS A 157 -14.54 -2.00 -15.76
CA LYS A 157 -14.61 -3.03 -16.82
C LYS A 157 -13.76 -4.26 -16.50
N LYS A 158 -12.57 -4.07 -15.92
CA LYS A 158 -11.64 -5.15 -15.56
C LYS A 158 -12.16 -6.04 -14.43
N TYR A 159 -12.82 -5.45 -13.44
CA TYR A 159 -13.16 -6.16 -12.19
C TYR A 159 -14.64 -6.53 -12.04
N LYS A 160 -15.57 -5.87 -12.77
CA LYS A 160 -17.02 -6.03 -12.56
C LYS A 160 -17.51 -7.48 -12.62
N ASP A 161 -17.06 -8.27 -13.60
CA ASP A 161 -17.61 -9.61 -13.84
C ASP A 161 -17.11 -10.57 -12.75
N GLY A 162 -15.85 -10.39 -12.32
CA GLY A 162 -15.29 -11.14 -11.19
C GLY A 162 -15.91 -10.77 -9.85
N ILE A 163 -16.41 -9.54 -9.67
CA ILE A 163 -17.15 -9.15 -8.47
C ILE A 163 -18.55 -9.73 -8.47
N ILE A 164 -19.26 -9.67 -9.62
CA ILE A 164 -20.61 -10.23 -9.77
C ILE A 164 -20.58 -11.73 -9.48
N ALA A 165 -19.66 -12.48 -10.10
CA ALA A 165 -19.53 -13.93 -9.90
C ALA A 165 -19.22 -14.37 -8.46
N ARG A 166 -18.81 -13.44 -7.56
CA ARG A 166 -18.56 -13.72 -6.14
C ARG A 166 -19.75 -13.40 -5.23
N ASN A 167 -20.72 -12.65 -5.75
CA ASN A 167 -21.92 -12.23 -5.03
C ASN A 167 -23.15 -13.06 -5.40
N GLU A 168 -23.02 -14.00 -6.34
CA GLU A 168 -24.00 -15.02 -6.73
C GLU A 168 -23.71 -16.34 -6.02
#